data_AF-A0A8T5KBQ9-F1
#
_entry.id   AF-A0A8T5KBQ9-F1
#
_cell.length_a   1.000
_cell.length_b   1.000
_cell.length_c   1.000
_cell.angle_alpha   90.00
_cell.angle_beta   90.00
_cell.angle_gamma   90.00
#
_symmetry.space_group_name_H-M   'P 1'
#
loop_
_entity.id
_entity.type
_entity.pdbx_description
1 polymer ?
#
loop_
_entity_poly.entity_id
_entity_poly.type
_entity_poly.pdbx_seq_one_letter_code
_entity_poly.pdbx_strand_id
1 'polypeptide(L)' 'MSNTQLPALLAAKETAAYSGLAYSSLYQLVADGEFPKPRKIGKRSRWVRAEIDQWIAGLEVAL' A
#
# COMPACT_ATOMS: atom_id res chain seq x y z
N MET A 1 25.13 0.16 12.81
CA MET A 1 24.88 0.18 11.35
C MET A 1 23.38 0.18 11.12
N SER A 2 22.77 1.35 11.09
CA SER A 2 21.35 1.50 10.78
C SER A 2 21.19 1.31 9.27
N ASN A 3 20.86 0.09 8.86
CA ASN A 3 20.44 -0.18 7.49
C ASN A 3 19.07 0.45 7.33
N THR A 4 19.04 1.72 6.93
CA THR A 4 17.81 2.44 6.55
C THR A 4 17.35 1.85 5.22
N GLN A 5 16.83 0.61 5.28
CA GLN A 5 16.22 -0.05 4.15
C GLN A 5 14.94 0.74 3.86
N LEU A 6 15.06 1.70 2.95
CA LEU A 6 13.93 2.46 2.43
C LEU A 6 12.84 1.45 2.08
N PRO A 7 11.60 1.65 2.57
CA PRO A 7 10.56 0.69 2.29
C PRO A 7 10.34 0.64 0.77
N ALA A 8 10.37 -0.57 0.22
CA ALA A 8 10.19 -0.80 -1.21
C ALA A 8 8.91 -0.10 -1.68
N LEU A 9 9.04 0.76 -2.69
CA LEU A 9 7.93 1.53 -3.26
C LEU A 9 7.27 0.74 -4.38
N LEU A 10 6.01 0.36 -4.20
CA LEU A 10 5.23 -0.42 -5.16
C LEU A 10 4.43 0.51 -6.08
N ALA A 11 4.36 0.18 -7.37
CA ALA A 11 3.39 0.76 -8.29
C ALA A 11 1.98 0.21 -8.03
N ALA A 12 0.94 0.91 -8.49
CA ALA A 12 -0.45 0.51 -8.25
C ALA A 12 -0.77 -0.95 -8.63
N LYS A 13 -0.21 -1.45 -9.75
CA LYS A 13 -0.39 -2.85 -10.17
C LYS A 13 0.24 -3.84 -9.18
N GLU A 14 1.44 -3.53 -8.69
CA GLU A 14 2.14 -4.34 -7.70
C GLU A 14 1.43 -4.28 -6.36
N THR A 15 0.98 -3.10 -5.93
CA THR A 15 0.16 -2.91 -4.73
C THR A 15 -1.10 -3.76 -4.77
N ALA A 16 -1.88 -3.69 -5.86
CA ALA A 16 -3.11 -4.46 -6.02
C ALA A 16 -2.85 -5.96 -5.97
N ALA A 17 -1.82 -6.44 -6.70
CA ALA A 17 -1.43 -7.85 -6.66
C ALA A 17 -0.96 -8.28 -5.27
N TYR A 18 -0.19 -7.43 -4.59
CA TYR A 18 0.38 -7.72 -3.27
C TYR A 18 -0.69 -7.77 -2.18
N SER A 19 -1.70 -6.90 -2.23
CA SER A 19 -2.81 -6.88 -1.28
C SER A 19 -3.98 -7.80 -1.67
N GLY A 20 -3.86 -8.56 -2.77
CA GLY A 20 -4.93 -9.44 -3.27
C GLY A 20 -6.18 -8.69 -3.76
N LEU A 21 -6.06 -7.42 -4.11
CA LEU A 21 -7.17 -6.56 -4.53
C LEU A 21 -7.25 -6.43 -6.06
N ALA A 22 -8.47 -6.23 -6.56
CA ALA A 22 -8.66 -5.68 -7.90
C ALA A 22 -8.20 -4.21 -7.94
N TYR A 23 -7.80 -3.74 -9.12
CA TYR A 23 -7.32 -2.36 -9.31
C TYR A 23 -8.37 -1.32 -8.94
N SER A 24 -9.63 -1.54 -9.31
CA SER A 24 -10.76 -0.67 -8.95
C SER A 24 -10.97 -0.63 -7.43
N SER A 25 -10.95 -1.79 -6.77
CA SER A 25 -11.09 -1.89 -5.31
C SER A 25 -9.97 -1.16 -4.57
N LEU A 26 -8.73 -1.25 -5.06
CA LEU A 26 -7.61 -0.49 -4.51
C LEU A 26 -7.91 1.02 -4.50
N TYR A 27 -8.37 1.58 -5.63
CA TYR A 27 -8.67 3.01 -5.69
C TYR A 27 -9.90 3.40 -4.87
N GLN A 28 -10.90 2.53 -4.80
CA GLN A 28 -12.09 2.76 -3.98
C GLN A 28 -11.69 2.86 -2.50
N LEU A 29 -10.96 1.88 -1.97
CA LEU A 29 -10.49 1.92 -0.58
C LEU A 29 -9.55 3.10 -0.29
N VAL A 30 -8.73 3.52 -1.27
CA VAL A 30 -7.90 4.73 -1.12
C VAL A 30 -8.77 5.99 -1.05
N ALA A 31 -9.85 6.06 -1.83
CA ALA A 31 -10.80 7.17 -1.80
C ALA A 31 -11.60 7.19 -0.48
N ASP A 32 -11.99 6.02 0.00
CA ASP A 32 -12.74 5.82 1.24
C ASP A 32 -11.85 5.99 2.49
N GLY A 33 -10.54 6.07 2.31
CA GLY A 33 -9.55 6.27 3.39
C GLY A 33 -9.23 4.99 4.17
N GLU A 34 -9.69 3.84 3.69
CA GLU A 34 -9.53 2.53 4.31
C GLU A 34 -8.25 1.81 3.88
N PHE A 35 -7.52 2.35 2.89
CA PHE A 35 -6.24 1.81 2.40
C PHE A 35 -5.13 2.87 2.44
N PRO A 36 -3.84 2.48 2.65
CA PRO A 36 -2.72 3.41 2.63
C PRO A 36 -2.70 4.33 1.40
N LYS A 37 -2.55 5.64 1.63
CA LYS A 37 -2.51 6.64 0.55
C LYS A 37 -1.20 6.57 -0.22
N PRO A 38 -1.22 6.64 -1.57
CA PRO A 38 0.00 6.69 -2.35
C PRO A 38 0.79 7.98 -2.07
N ARG A 39 2.11 7.89 -2.17
CA ARG A 39 3.04 9.01 -2.28
C ARG A 39 3.27 9.35 -3.75
N LYS A 40 3.43 10.63 -4.07
CA LYS A 40 3.73 11.12 -5.42
C LYS A 40 5.24 11.18 -5.63
N ILE A 41 5.73 10.45 -6.62
CA ILE A 41 7.11 10.50 -7.11
C ILE A 41 7.06 11.00 -8.56
N GLY A 42 7.20 12.32 -8.72
CA GLY A 42 6.88 13.00 -9.97
C GLY A 42 5.42 12.77 -10.37
N LYS A 43 5.19 12.31 -11.61
CA LYS A 43 3.85 11.99 -12.13
C LYS A 43 3.30 10.64 -11.63
N ARG A 44 4.11 9.84 -10.94
CA ARG A 44 3.78 8.46 -10.59
C ARG A 44 3.32 8.36 -9.14
N SER A 45 2.24 7.61 -8.91
CA SER A 45 1.83 7.20 -7.56
C SER A 45 2.60 5.95 -7.13
N ARG A 46 3.06 5.92 -5.89
CA ARG A 46 3.77 4.78 -5.28
C ARG A 46 3.26 4.52 -3.86
N TRP A 47 3.20 3.26 -3.47
CA TRP A 47 2.83 2.86 -2.11
C TRP A 47 4.04 2.32 -1.38
N VAL A 48 4.10 2.62 -0.08
CA VAL A 48 5.12 2.11 0.81
C VAL A 48 4.74 0.69 1.20
N ARG A 49 5.55 -0.31 0.84
CA ARG A 49 5.25 -1.72 1.16
C ARG A 49 4.97 -1.92 2.65
N ALA A 50 5.77 -1.31 3.53
CA ALA A 50 5.59 -1.43 4.97
C ALA A 50 4.23 -0.90 5.48
N GLU A 51 3.68 0.16 4.87
CA GLU A 51 2.33 0.66 5.22
C GLU A 51 1.25 -0.34 4.77
N ILE A 52 1.45 -1.02 3.64
CA ILE A 52 0.54 -2.09 3.18
C ILE A 52 0.64 -3.30 4.10
N ASP A 53 1.85 -3.71 4.49
CA ASP A 53 2.06 -4.82 5.44
C ASP A 53 1.35 -4.54 6.77
N GLN A 54 1.45 -3.31 7.29
CA GLN A 54 0.74 -2.88 8.51
C GLN A 54 -0.78 -2.90 8.32
N TRP A 55 -1.28 -2.48 7.17
CA TRP A 55 -2.70 -2.55 6.85
C TRP A 55 -3.20 -4.00 6.85
N ILE A 56 -2.49 -4.91 6.18
CA ILE A 56 -2.83 -6.35 6.15
C ILE A 56 -2.85 -6.92 7.56
N ALA A 57 -1.81 -6.66 8.36
CA ALA A 57 -1.72 -7.14 9.74
C ALA A 57 -2.85 -6.58 10.62
N GLY A 58 -3.30 -5.34 10.37
CA GLY A 58 -4.43 -4.74 11.06
C GLY A 58 -5.78 -5.40 10.76
N LEU A 59 -5.93 -6.06 9.60
CA LEU A 59 -7.14 -6.82 9.27
C LEU A 59 -7.31 -8.08 10.14
N GLU A 60 -6.20 -8.69 10.59
CA GLU A 60 -6.23 -9.93 11.37
C GLU A 60 -6.62 -9.74 12.84
N VAL A 61 -6.66 -8.50 13.37
CA VAL A 61 -6.94 -8.24 14.80
C VAL A 61 -8.44 -8.02 15.08
N ALA A 62 -9.32 -8.37 14.14
CA ALA A 62 -10.78 -8.28 14.28
C ALA A 62 -11.48 -9.66 14.46
N LEU A 63 -10.76 -10.66 14.99
CA LEU A 63 -11.30 -11.99 15.34
C LEU A 63 -11.15 -12.28 16.84
#